data_AF-A0A3N5L6F4-F1
#
_entry.id   AF-A0A3N5L6F4-F1
#
_cell.length_a   1.000
_cell.length_b   1.000
_cell.length_c   1.000
_cell.angle_alpha   90.00
_cell.angle_beta   90.00
_cell.angle_gamma   90.00
#
_symmetry.space_group_name_H-M   'P 1'
#
loop_
_entity.id
_entity.type
_entity.pdbx_description
1 polymer ?
#
loop_
_entity_poly.entity_id
_entity_poly.type
_entity_poly.pdbx_seq_one_letter_code
_entity_poly.pdbx_strand_id
1 'polypeptide(L)'
;MGKEYPKWLVGCGVGCLAVVVLVLVLGVGAFIAARRMAGGFSEAGKAVSRVEEEYGSPEAYTPEPDGRIPAERVRAFLAVRSRTVSARSRLGTSVEELESLTDSTQPGRRQGFREVIKIIRTGAGAIPKIAEFQRHRADALIEHRMGLGEYQYIYSLAYYSFLKKDPGDGPKRIHTGSDNNVTLNDHTSPEEIRDSRHTQMSRRVRRLFVRFLENAASQAKQAKSAEKSSWIQAVDKELSALDLHRDRIPWEEGLPPEIDESLRPFREELDRSYDPLMNPVEFIEWDQQHRR
;
A
#
# COMPACT_ATOMS: atom_id res chain seq x y z
N MET A 1 -55.13 -48.76 14.80
CA MET A 1 -53.74 -49.18 15.11
C MET A 1 -52.79 -48.09 14.62
N GLY A 2 -52.37 -47.18 15.51
CA GLY A 2 -51.33 -46.20 15.18
C GLY A 2 -49.97 -46.87 15.22
N LYS A 3 -49.19 -46.79 14.14
CA LYS A 3 -47.79 -47.24 14.16
C LYS A 3 -47.02 -46.25 15.01
N GLU A 4 -46.59 -46.68 16.20
CA GLU A 4 -45.67 -45.90 17.02
C GLU A 4 -44.28 -45.96 16.37
N TYR A 5 -43.81 -44.82 15.88
CA TYR A 5 -42.46 -44.72 15.34
C TYR A 5 -41.44 -44.64 16.47
N PRO A 6 -40.27 -45.28 16.32
CA PRO A 6 -39.25 -45.27 17.35
C PRO A 6 -38.64 -43.87 17.52
N LYS A 7 -38.66 -43.35 18.75
CA LYS A 7 -38.27 -41.97 19.11
C LYS A 7 -36.82 -41.61 18.75
N TRP A 8 -35.92 -42.58 18.59
CA TRP A 8 -34.52 -42.35 18.19
C TRP A 8 -34.37 -41.89 16.73
N LEU A 9 -35.29 -42.32 15.86
CA LEU A 9 -35.30 -41.95 14.43
C LEU A 9 -35.69 -40.47 14.24
N VAL A 10 -36.61 -39.97 15.08
CA VAL A 10 -36.98 -38.55 15.12
C VAL A 10 -35.81 -37.69 15.61
N GLY A 11 -35.07 -38.15 16.61
CA GLY A 11 -33.88 -37.44 17.14
C GLY A 11 -32.74 -37.32 16.11
N CYS A 12 -32.47 -38.39 15.34
CA CYS A 12 -31.44 -38.37 14.30
C CYS A 12 -31.81 -37.45 13.14
N GLY A 13 -33.09 -37.46 12.70
CA GLY A 13 -33.56 -36.59 11.63
C GLY A 13 -33.47 -35.09 11.98
N VAL A 14 -33.87 -34.72 13.20
CA VAL A 14 -33.77 -33.33 13.67
C VAL A 14 -32.31 -32.87 13.78
N GLY A 15 -31.42 -33.75 14.27
CA GLY A 15 -29.99 -33.46 14.35
C GLY A 15 -29.34 -33.21 12.98
N CYS A 16 -29.59 -34.10 12.02
CA CYS A 16 -29.06 -33.94 10.66
C CYS A 16 -29.60 -32.68 9.96
N LEU A 17 -30.89 -32.39 10.11
CA LEU A 17 -31.49 -31.17 9.56
C LEU A 17 -30.85 -29.91 10.16
N ALA A 18 -30.63 -29.88 11.48
CA ALA A 18 -29.98 -28.75 12.14
C ALA A 18 -28.56 -28.50 11.63
N VAL A 19 -27.78 -29.56 11.41
CA VAL A 19 -26.42 -29.47 10.84
C VAL A 19 -26.46 -28.96 9.40
N VAL A 20 -27.36 -29.48 8.57
CA VAL A 20 -27.50 -29.03 7.16
C VAL A 20 -27.90 -27.56 7.10
N VAL A 21 -28.86 -27.13 7.92
CA VAL A 21 -29.28 -25.72 8.00
C VAL A 21 -28.11 -24.85 8.47
N LEU A 22 -27.37 -25.27 9.49
CA LEU A 22 -26.20 -24.55 9.97
C LEU A 22 -25.13 -24.38 8.87
N VAL A 23 -24.80 -25.46 8.17
CA VAL A 23 -23.84 -25.44 7.05
C VAL A 23 -24.33 -24.51 5.94
N LEU A 24 -25.61 -24.54 5.60
CA LEU A 24 -26.19 -23.69 4.55
C LEU A 24 -26.16 -22.21 4.96
N VAL A 25 -26.55 -21.89 6.20
CA VAL A 25 -26.50 -20.51 6.72
C VAL A 25 -25.07 -19.99 6.75
N LEU A 26 -24.12 -20.80 7.23
CA LEU A 26 -22.69 -20.44 7.23
C LEU A 26 -22.14 -20.29 5.81
N GLY A 27 -22.50 -21.19 4.90
CA GLY A 27 -22.08 -21.15 3.50
C GLY A 27 -22.60 -19.92 2.76
N VAL A 28 -23.89 -19.62 2.88
CA VAL A 28 -24.51 -18.43 2.29
C VAL A 28 -23.94 -17.15 2.90
N GLY A 29 -23.78 -17.12 4.23
CA GLY A 29 -23.17 -15.99 4.94
C GLY A 29 -21.74 -15.71 4.47
N ALA A 30 -20.92 -16.76 4.38
CA ALA A 30 -19.54 -16.67 3.88
C ALA A 30 -19.51 -16.22 2.41
N PHE A 31 -20.39 -16.74 1.56
CA PHE A 31 -20.49 -16.34 0.15
C PHE A 31 -20.87 -14.87 -0.03
N ILE A 32 -21.86 -14.37 0.71
CA ILE A 32 -22.28 -12.97 0.65
C ILE A 32 -21.15 -12.05 1.14
N ALA A 33 -20.46 -12.41 2.22
CA ALA A 33 -19.32 -11.67 2.73
C ALA A 33 -18.17 -11.62 1.71
N ALA A 34 -17.80 -12.77 1.13
CA ALA A 34 -16.78 -12.87 0.08
C ALA A 34 -17.14 -12.00 -1.14
N ARG A 35 -18.40 -12.03 -1.59
CA ARG A 35 -18.86 -11.23 -2.73
C ARG A 35 -18.78 -9.72 -2.47
N ARG A 36 -19.12 -9.26 -1.27
CA ARG A 36 -19.00 -7.83 -0.90
C ARG A 36 -17.54 -7.38 -0.87
N MET A 37 -16.65 -8.20 -0.29
CA MET A 37 -15.21 -7.91 -0.28
C MET A 37 -14.62 -7.87 -1.68
N ALA A 38 -14.96 -8.86 -2.52
CA ALA A 38 -14.54 -8.89 -3.93
C ALA A 38 -15.05 -7.66 -4.72
N GLY A 39 -16.27 -7.19 -4.42
CA GLY A 39 -16.84 -5.98 -5.02
C GLY A 39 -16.00 -4.73 -4.72
N GLY A 40 -15.67 -4.49 -3.46
CA GLY A 40 -14.88 -3.32 -3.06
C GLY A 40 -13.49 -3.28 -3.71
N PHE A 41 -12.83 -4.44 -3.84
CA PHE A 41 -11.55 -4.52 -4.54
C PHE A 41 -11.67 -4.37 -6.04
N SER A 42 -12.72 -4.92 -6.66
CA SER A 42 -12.98 -4.69 -8.08
C SER A 42 -13.19 -3.20 -8.37
N GLU A 43 -13.91 -2.48 -7.50
CA GLU A 43 -14.11 -1.04 -7.64
C GLU A 43 -12.82 -0.24 -7.44
N ALA A 44 -12.02 -0.58 -6.42
CA ALA A 44 -10.72 0.05 -6.19
C ALA A 44 -9.76 -0.20 -7.37
N GLY A 45 -9.70 -1.44 -7.87
CA GLY A 45 -8.90 -1.81 -9.04
C GLY A 45 -9.35 -1.04 -10.28
N LYS A 46 -10.66 -0.94 -10.54
CA LYS A 46 -11.18 -0.11 -11.64
C LYS A 46 -10.79 1.36 -11.49
N ALA A 47 -10.86 1.91 -10.28
CA ALA A 47 -10.47 3.29 -10.03
C ALA A 47 -8.98 3.53 -10.32
N VAL A 48 -8.11 2.62 -9.87
CA VAL A 48 -6.67 2.64 -10.17
C VAL A 48 -6.42 2.50 -11.67
N SER A 49 -7.09 1.56 -12.34
CA SER A 49 -6.97 1.39 -13.80
C SER A 49 -7.35 2.66 -14.56
N ARG A 50 -8.37 3.41 -14.13
CA ARG A 50 -8.70 4.70 -14.76
C ARG A 50 -7.54 5.69 -14.67
N VAL A 51 -6.84 5.74 -13.54
CA VAL A 51 -5.66 6.62 -13.39
C VAL A 51 -4.57 6.19 -14.37
N GLU A 52 -4.31 4.89 -14.51
CA GLU A 52 -3.32 4.39 -15.47
C GLU A 52 -3.73 4.58 -16.94
N GLU A 53 -5.01 4.43 -17.26
CA GLU A 53 -5.54 4.70 -18.60
C GLU A 53 -5.38 6.17 -18.99
N GLU A 54 -5.55 7.09 -18.04
CA GLU A 54 -5.46 8.53 -18.28
C GLU A 54 -4.03 9.07 -18.23
N TYR A 55 -3.18 8.58 -17.32
CA TYR A 55 -1.84 9.14 -17.03
C TYR A 55 -0.69 8.18 -17.34
N GLY A 56 -0.96 6.96 -17.78
CA GLY A 56 0.04 5.92 -18.02
C GLY A 56 0.37 5.09 -16.78
N SER A 57 1.15 4.02 -16.99
CA SER A 57 1.66 3.20 -15.88
C SER A 57 2.57 4.03 -14.98
N PRO A 58 2.72 3.68 -13.69
CA PRO A 58 3.62 4.40 -12.81
C PRO A 58 5.02 4.56 -13.40
N GLU A 59 5.61 3.48 -13.91
CA GLU A 59 6.96 3.45 -14.52
C GLU A 59 7.14 4.36 -15.75
N ALA A 60 6.06 4.75 -16.42
CA ALA A 60 6.11 5.63 -17.59
C ALA A 60 6.26 7.12 -17.23
N TYR A 61 6.12 7.47 -15.93
CA TYR A 61 6.29 8.85 -15.49
C TYR A 61 7.70 9.37 -15.80
N THR A 62 7.76 10.61 -16.28
CA THR A 62 9.00 11.31 -16.64
C THR A 62 9.04 12.62 -15.85
N PRO A 63 9.99 12.79 -14.90
CA PRO A 63 10.21 14.05 -14.21
C PRO A 63 10.58 15.19 -15.18
N GLU A 64 10.39 16.44 -14.74
CA GLU A 64 10.78 17.61 -15.53
C GLU A 64 12.29 17.58 -15.89
N PRO A 65 12.67 18.03 -17.09
CA PRO A 65 14.03 17.91 -17.61
C PRO A 65 15.04 18.84 -16.90
N ASP A 66 14.58 19.75 -16.05
CA ASP A 66 15.43 20.58 -15.19
C ASP A 66 15.49 20.07 -13.73
N GLY A 67 14.83 18.94 -13.44
CA GLY A 67 14.77 18.34 -12.10
C GLY A 67 13.87 19.07 -11.11
N ARG A 68 13.25 20.19 -11.47
CA ARG A 68 12.35 20.92 -10.56
C ARG A 68 11.02 20.20 -10.44
N ILE A 69 10.39 20.33 -9.28
CA ILE A 69 8.98 19.93 -9.09
C ILE A 69 8.18 21.22 -9.05
N PRO A 70 7.36 21.52 -10.07
CA PRO A 70 6.59 22.76 -10.07
C PRO A 70 5.71 22.85 -8.80
N ALA A 71 5.62 24.05 -8.22
CA ALA A 71 4.96 24.25 -6.93
C ALA A 71 3.49 23.79 -6.94
N GLU A 72 2.79 23.93 -8.06
CA GLU A 72 1.44 23.42 -8.28
C GLU A 72 1.35 21.89 -8.23
N ARG A 73 2.41 21.17 -8.62
CA ARG A 73 2.46 19.70 -8.54
C ARG A 73 2.65 19.23 -7.09
N VAL A 74 3.48 19.92 -6.31
CA VAL A 74 3.59 19.67 -4.86
C VAL A 74 2.26 19.95 -4.13
N ARG A 75 1.56 21.03 -4.51
CA ARG A 75 0.21 21.31 -3.97
C ARG A 75 -0.81 20.26 -4.38
N ALA A 76 -0.78 19.79 -5.62
CA ALA A 76 -1.64 18.69 -6.08
C ALA A 76 -1.39 17.41 -5.27
N PHE A 77 -0.11 17.08 -5.02
CA PHE A 77 0.27 15.96 -4.17
C PHE A 77 -0.31 16.12 -2.75
N LEU A 78 -0.10 17.27 -2.11
CA LEU A 78 -0.64 17.56 -0.78
C LEU A 78 -2.18 17.54 -0.75
N ALA A 79 -2.84 17.96 -1.82
CA ALA A 79 -4.30 17.89 -1.93
C ALA A 79 -4.81 16.44 -1.99
N VAL A 80 -4.13 15.56 -2.75
CA VAL A 80 -4.39 14.11 -2.74
C VAL A 80 -4.19 13.53 -1.34
N ARG A 81 -3.10 13.90 -0.65
CA ARG A 81 -2.83 13.50 0.75
C ARG A 81 -3.94 13.98 1.69
N SER A 82 -4.44 15.20 1.51
CA SER A 82 -5.52 15.79 2.32
C SER A 82 -6.86 15.08 2.09
N ARG A 83 -7.22 14.77 0.84
CA ARG A 83 -8.45 14.05 0.48
C ARG A 83 -8.53 12.66 1.11
N THR A 84 -7.38 12.03 1.33
CA THR A 84 -7.29 10.66 1.87
C THR A 84 -7.16 10.60 3.40
N VAL A 85 -7.08 11.72 4.12
CA VAL A 85 -6.88 11.75 5.59
C VAL A 85 -7.92 10.89 6.31
N SER A 86 -9.20 11.03 5.99
CA SER A 86 -10.27 10.29 6.66
C SER A 86 -10.17 8.77 6.43
N ALA A 87 -9.81 8.35 5.22
CA ALA A 87 -9.61 6.94 4.89
C ALA A 87 -8.35 6.37 5.58
N ARG A 88 -7.26 7.15 5.62
CA ARG A 88 -6.03 6.82 6.35
C ARG A 88 -6.29 6.66 7.85
N SER A 89 -6.98 7.60 8.49
CA SER A 89 -7.33 7.50 9.90
C SER A 89 -8.18 6.26 10.20
N ARG A 90 -9.20 5.97 9.38
CA ARG A 90 -10.03 4.76 9.56
C ARG A 90 -9.23 3.47 9.44
N LEU A 91 -8.29 3.42 8.50
CA LEU A 91 -7.42 2.26 8.29
C LEU A 91 -6.40 2.14 9.43
N GLY A 92 -5.76 3.24 9.84
CA GLY A 92 -4.86 3.32 10.99
C GLY A 92 -5.50 2.80 12.28
N THR A 93 -6.72 3.25 12.62
CA THR A 93 -7.44 2.72 13.78
C THR A 93 -7.66 1.21 13.71
N SER A 94 -7.98 0.66 12.53
CA SER A 94 -8.13 -0.80 12.40
C SER A 94 -6.83 -1.57 12.48
N VAL A 95 -5.72 -0.97 12.04
CA VAL A 95 -4.39 -1.54 12.22
C VAL A 95 -4.05 -1.56 13.71
N GLU A 96 -4.23 -0.45 14.42
CA GLU A 96 -3.96 -0.35 15.86
C GLU A 96 -4.84 -1.31 16.67
N GLU A 97 -6.14 -1.40 16.36
CA GLU A 97 -7.05 -2.39 16.94
C GLU A 97 -6.53 -3.81 16.74
N LEU A 98 -6.08 -4.15 15.52
CA LEU A 98 -5.52 -5.46 15.21
C LEU A 98 -4.25 -5.74 16.02
N GLU A 99 -3.34 -4.77 16.16
CA GLU A 99 -2.11 -4.93 16.94
C GLU A 99 -2.39 -5.09 18.45
N SER A 100 -3.36 -4.34 18.97
CA SER A 100 -3.74 -4.42 20.39
C SER A 100 -4.34 -5.77 20.79
N LEU A 101 -5.05 -6.44 19.87
CA LEU A 101 -5.59 -7.78 20.09
C LEU A 101 -4.46 -8.79 20.26
N THR A 102 -3.36 -8.61 19.52
CA THR A 102 -2.20 -9.49 19.58
C THR A 102 -1.42 -9.34 20.89
N ASP A 103 -1.36 -8.13 21.48
CA ASP A 103 -0.71 -7.89 22.78
C ASP A 103 -1.35 -8.67 23.94
N SER A 104 -2.65 -8.98 23.83
CA SER A 104 -3.39 -9.66 24.89
C SER A 104 -3.19 -11.18 24.94
N THR A 105 -2.48 -11.76 23.96
CA THR A 105 -2.30 -13.21 23.84
C THR A 105 -1.13 -13.68 24.69
N GLN A 106 -1.39 -14.06 25.95
CA GLN A 106 -0.37 -14.67 26.80
C GLN A 106 0.17 -15.97 26.18
N PRO A 107 1.50 -16.13 26.05
CA PRO A 107 2.11 -17.37 25.58
C PRO A 107 1.92 -18.46 26.64
N GLY A 108 0.99 -19.39 26.40
CA GLY A 108 0.81 -20.55 27.29
C GLY A 108 -0.62 -21.13 27.38
N ARG A 109 -1.64 -20.45 26.85
CA ARG A 109 -3.04 -20.95 26.93
C ARG A 109 -3.45 -21.62 25.61
N ARG A 110 -3.79 -22.92 25.67
CA ARG A 110 -4.18 -23.78 24.53
C ARG A 110 -5.07 -23.04 23.51
N GLN A 111 -4.46 -22.59 22.42
CA GLN A 111 -5.04 -21.92 21.26
C GLN A 111 -5.87 -22.91 20.43
N GLY A 112 -7.17 -23.00 20.68
CA GLY A 112 -8.08 -23.79 19.86
C GLY A 112 -8.99 -22.87 19.05
N PHE A 113 -8.96 -22.98 17.71
CA PHE A 113 -9.92 -22.56 16.66
C PHE A 113 -10.58 -21.15 16.73
N ARG A 114 -10.94 -20.64 17.91
CA ARG A 114 -11.46 -19.30 18.19
C ARG A 114 -10.50 -18.17 17.82
N GLU A 115 -9.19 -18.30 18.09
CA GLU A 115 -8.21 -17.27 17.70
C GLU A 115 -8.02 -17.19 16.18
N VAL A 116 -8.03 -18.34 15.48
CA VAL A 116 -8.02 -18.40 14.01
C VAL A 116 -9.28 -17.74 13.43
N ILE A 117 -10.46 -17.98 14.00
CA ILE A 117 -11.70 -17.30 13.61
C ILE A 117 -11.61 -15.78 13.88
N LYS A 118 -10.96 -15.36 14.97
CA LYS A 118 -10.79 -13.94 15.32
C LYS A 118 -9.87 -13.24 14.32
N ILE A 119 -8.71 -13.82 14.00
CA ILE A 119 -7.75 -13.30 13.01
C ILE A 119 -8.38 -13.23 11.60
N ILE A 120 -9.13 -14.25 11.18
CA ILE A 120 -9.87 -14.23 9.90
C ILE A 120 -10.92 -13.11 9.90
N ARG A 121 -11.61 -12.87 11.02
CA ARG A 121 -12.61 -11.81 11.16
C ARG A 121 -12.00 -10.41 11.23
N THR A 122 -10.81 -10.26 11.79
CA THR A 122 -10.11 -8.98 11.91
C THR A 122 -9.34 -8.61 10.65
N GLY A 123 -8.73 -9.58 9.96
CA GLY A 123 -8.17 -9.40 8.61
C GLY A 123 -9.22 -8.97 7.59
N ALA A 124 -10.46 -9.45 7.73
CA ALA A 124 -11.61 -9.02 6.93
C ALA A 124 -12.04 -7.55 7.16
N GLY A 125 -11.54 -6.86 8.21
CA GLY A 125 -11.85 -5.46 8.48
C GLY A 125 -10.88 -4.46 7.84
N ALA A 126 -9.58 -4.79 7.77
CA ALA A 126 -8.56 -3.92 7.16
C ALA A 126 -8.63 -3.93 5.63
N ILE A 127 -8.94 -5.10 5.05
CA ILE A 127 -9.04 -5.32 3.60
C ILE A 127 -10.02 -4.34 2.92
N PRO A 128 -11.30 -4.22 3.33
CA PRO A 128 -12.22 -3.26 2.73
C PRO A 128 -11.76 -1.81 2.89
N LYS A 129 -11.09 -1.48 4.00
CA LYS A 129 -10.55 -0.14 4.25
C LYS A 129 -9.35 0.19 3.38
N ILE A 130 -8.51 -0.80 3.06
CA ILE A 130 -7.44 -0.65 2.05
C ILE A 130 -8.08 -0.38 0.68
N ALA A 131 -9.09 -1.14 0.28
CA ALA A 131 -9.80 -0.92 -0.98
C ALA A 131 -10.42 0.50 -1.02
N GLU A 132 -11.06 0.91 0.06
CA GLU A 132 -11.65 2.24 0.22
C GLU A 132 -10.59 3.35 0.10
N PHE A 133 -9.46 3.20 0.79
CA PHE A 133 -8.32 4.13 0.70
C PHE A 133 -7.80 4.23 -0.75
N GLN A 134 -7.60 3.09 -1.42
CA GLN A 134 -7.10 3.06 -2.80
C GLN A 134 -8.07 3.74 -3.76
N ARG A 135 -9.38 3.50 -3.61
CA ARG A 135 -10.41 4.19 -4.39
C ARG A 135 -10.39 5.70 -4.16
N HIS A 136 -10.38 6.15 -2.90
CA HIS A 136 -10.31 7.59 -2.59
C HIS A 136 -9.04 8.25 -3.12
N ARG A 137 -7.91 7.54 -3.06
CA ARG A 137 -6.65 8.02 -3.61
C ARG A 137 -6.73 8.13 -5.13
N ALA A 138 -7.22 7.11 -5.82
CA ALA A 138 -7.40 7.11 -7.27
C ALA A 138 -8.34 8.25 -7.73
N ASP A 139 -9.47 8.44 -7.05
CA ASP A 139 -10.41 9.52 -7.37
C ASP A 139 -9.75 10.90 -7.14
N ALA A 140 -8.98 11.07 -6.06
CA ALA A 140 -8.25 12.32 -5.80
C ALA A 140 -7.11 12.57 -6.80
N LEU A 141 -6.43 11.53 -7.26
CA LEU A 141 -5.40 11.60 -8.29
C LEU A 141 -5.99 12.13 -9.61
N ILE A 142 -7.14 11.61 -10.04
CA ILE A 142 -7.87 12.10 -11.22
C ILE A 142 -8.31 13.55 -11.01
N GLU A 143 -8.90 13.88 -9.86
CA GLU A 143 -9.36 15.24 -9.53
C GLU A 143 -8.23 16.28 -9.66
N HIS A 144 -7.01 15.91 -9.25
CA HIS A 144 -5.83 16.78 -9.26
C HIS A 144 -4.91 16.57 -10.47
N ARG A 145 -5.37 15.82 -11.47
CA ARG A 145 -4.64 15.51 -12.71
C ARG A 145 -3.22 15.01 -12.44
N MET A 146 -3.10 14.00 -11.59
CA MET A 146 -1.83 13.43 -11.14
C MET A 146 -1.82 11.93 -11.40
N GLY A 147 -0.81 11.46 -12.12
CA GLY A 147 -0.59 10.03 -12.31
C GLY A 147 -0.04 9.35 -11.05
N LEU A 148 -0.15 8.03 -10.98
CA LEU A 148 0.43 7.25 -9.87
C LEU A 148 1.95 7.36 -9.82
N GLY A 149 2.63 7.37 -10.97
CA GLY A 149 4.09 7.51 -11.03
C GLY A 149 4.57 8.85 -10.47
N GLU A 150 3.88 9.93 -10.81
CA GLU A 150 4.17 11.26 -10.26
C GLU A 150 3.95 11.31 -8.75
N TYR A 151 2.82 10.78 -8.27
CA TYR A 151 2.53 10.70 -6.84
C TYR A 151 3.63 9.95 -6.08
N GLN A 152 4.07 8.80 -6.60
CA GLN A 152 5.13 7.98 -6.00
C GLN A 152 6.50 8.65 -6.08
N TYR A 153 6.78 9.38 -7.16
CA TYR A 153 8.00 10.18 -7.32
C TYR A 153 8.08 11.27 -6.24
N ILE A 154 7.03 12.11 -6.12
CA ILE A 154 6.96 13.16 -5.12
C ILE A 154 6.98 12.58 -3.71
N TYR A 155 6.21 11.51 -3.44
CA TYR A 155 6.19 10.84 -2.13
C TYR A 155 7.58 10.41 -1.68
N SER A 156 8.32 9.72 -2.56
CA SER A 156 9.63 9.16 -2.22
C SER A 156 10.66 10.25 -1.97
N LEU A 157 10.71 11.27 -2.84
CA LEU A 157 11.61 12.42 -2.66
C LEU A 157 11.27 13.21 -1.40
N ALA A 158 9.99 13.51 -1.19
CA ALA A 158 9.54 14.31 -0.06
C ALA A 158 9.76 13.60 1.27
N TYR A 159 9.37 12.34 1.40
CA TYR A 159 9.41 11.65 2.68
C TYR A 159 10.74 10.97 2.94
N TYR A 160 11.31 10.24 1.99
CA TYR A 160 12.52 9.45 2.25
C TYR A 160 13.79 10.28 2.05
N SER A 161 13.89 11.05 0.96
CA SER A 161 15.12 11.78 0.65
C SER A 161 15.20 13.15 1.35
N PHE A 162 14.10 13.91 1.38
CA PHE A 162 14.05 15.28 1.94
C PHE A 162 13.80 15.27 3.46
N LEU A 163 12.71 14.64 3.92
CA LEU A 163 12.34 14.59 5.34
C LEU A 163 13.02 13.46 6.12
N LYS A 164 13.77 12.58 5.44
CA LYS A 164 14.51 11.45 6.04
C LYS A 164 13.62 10.52 6.89
N LYS A 165 12.37 10.31 6.47
CA LYS A 165 11.47 9.30 7.03
C LYS A 165 11.99 7.91 6.67
N ASP A 166 11.75 6.94 7.55
CA ASP A 166 12.24 5.58 7.34
C ASP A 166 11.28 4.81 6.41
N PRO A 167 11.76 4.22 5.30
CA PRO A 167 10.94 3.32 4.48
C PRO A 167 10.37 2.12 5.25
N GLY A 168 10.99 1.75 6.38
CA GLY A 168 10.53 0.74 7.33
C GLY A 168 9.40 1.19 8.25
N ASP A 169 8.98 2.45 8.22
CA ASP A 169 7.80 2.90 8.96
C ASP A 169 6.54 2.14 8.50
N GLY A 170 5.69 1.80 9.46
CA GLY A 170 4.48 0.98 9.26
C GLY A 170 4.03 0.32 10.57
N PRO A 171 3.06 -0.59 10.51
CA PRO A 171 2.60 -1.34 11.68
C PRO A 171 3.74 -2.16 12.30
N LYS A 172 3.76 -2.34 13.62
CA LYS A 172 4.79 -3.13 14.33
C LYS A 172 4.69 -4.63 14.07
N ARG A 173 3.49 -5.18 13.83
CA ARG A 173 3.27 -6.64 13.79
C ARG A 173 2.75 -7.18 12.46
N ILE A 174 2.37 -6.28 11.55
CA ILE A 174 1.85 -6.64 10.23
C ILE A 174 3.02 -6.63 9.25
N HIS A 175 3.28 -7.78 8.63
CA HIS A 175 4.24 -7.90 7.54
C HIS A 175 3.57 -8.48 6.30
N THR A 176 4.05 -8.04 5.15
CA THR A 176 3.70 -8.62 3.85
C THR A 176 4.75 -9.67 3.54
N GLY A 177 4.35 -10.94 3.46
CA GLY A 177 5.22 -12.04 3.06
C GLY A 177 5.61 -11.94 1.58
N SER A 178 6.52 -12.83 1.15
CA SER A 178 6.98 -12.92 -0.25
C SER A 178 5.86 -13.07 -1.28
N ASP A 179 4.73 -13.63 -0.86
CA ASP A 179 3.60 -13.96 -1.73
C ASP A 179 2.50 -12.88 -1.68
N ASN A 180 2.84 -11.67 -1.22
CA ASN A 180 1.89 -10.58 -0.91
C ASN A 180 0.83 -10.95 0.16
N ASN A 181 0.96 -12.10 0.81
CA ASN A 181 0.09 -12.48 1.92
C ASN A 181 0.43 -11.65 3.15
N VAL A 182 -0.59 -11.02 3.74
CA VAL A 182 -0.46 -10.31 5.01
C VAL A 182 -0.48 -11.34 6.13
N THR A 183 0.63 -11.46 6.84
CA THR A 183 0.79 -12.39 7.97
C THR A 183 1.00 -11.62 9.26
N LEU A 184 0.38 -12.13 10.33
CA LEU A 184 0.66 -11.71 11.71
C LEU A 184 1.62 -12.76 12.26
N ASN A 185 2.85 -12.36 12.57
CA ASN A 185 3.82 -13.28 13.16
C ASN A 185 4.16 -12.80 14.58
N ASP A 186 3.68 -13.54 15.56
CA ASP A 186 3.92 -13.26 16.98
C ASP A 186 5.35 -13.64 17.42
N HIS A 187 6.13 -14.28 16.55
CA HIS A 187 7.47 -14.76 16.84
C HIS A 187 8.60 -13.90 16.25
N THR A 188 8.29 -12.89 15.45
CA THR A 188 9.27 -11.97 14.86
C THR A 188 9.30 -10.67 15.67
N SER A 189 10.49 -10.16 15.98
CA SER A 189 10.62 -8.90 16.70
C SER A 189 10.10 -7.72 15.86
N PRO A 190 9.51 -6.68 16.46
CA PRO A 190 9.09 -5.47 15.73
C PRO A 190 10.22 -4.83 14.90
N GLU A 191 11.46 -4.93 15.38
CA GLU A 191 12.66 -4.45 14.70
C GLU A 191 12.94 -5.25 13.43
N GLU A 192 12.90 -6.58 13.48
CA GLU A 192 13.03 -7.43 12.29
C GLU A 192 11.92 -7.16 11.25
N ILE A 193 10.69 -6.90 11.70
CA ILE A 193 9.58 -6.52 10.82
C ILE A 193 9.86 -5.17 10.14
N ARG A 194 10.34 -4.19 10.90
CA ARG A 194 10.74 -2.87 10.39
C ARG A 194 11.86 -2.98 9.36
N ASP A 195 12.91 -3.75 9.65
CA ASP A 195 14.07 -3.93 8.77
C ASP A 195 13.69 -4.67 7.47
N SER A 196 12.85 -5.70 7.58
CA SER A 196 12.29 -6.40 6.42
C SER A 196 11.49 -5.45 5.53
N ARG A 197 10.61 -4.63 6.14
CA ARG A 197 9.83 -3.64 5.40
C ARG A 197 10.71 -2.58 4.76
N HIS A 198 11.71 -2.06 5.49
CA HIS A 198 12.67 -1.11 4.97
C HIS A 198 13.28 -1.67 3.68
N THR A 199 13.84 -2.89 3.74
CA THR A 199 14.47 -3.55 2.59
C THR A 199 13.50 -3.69 1.42
N GLN A 200 12.27 -4.15 1.67
CA GLN A 200 11.25 -4.31 0.63
C GLN A 200 10.87 -2.97 -0.01
N MET A 201 10.66 -1.94 0.80
CA MET A 201 10.27 -0.61 0.35
C MET A 201 11.41 0.06 -0.44
N SER A 202 12.64 0.04 0.08
CA SER A 202 13.81 0.59 -0.61
C SER A 202 14.01 -0.06 -1.98
N ARG A 203 13.85 -1.39 -2.08
CA ARG A 203 13.91 -2.10 -3.38
C ARG A 203 12.80 -1.67 -4.34
N ARG A 204 11.56 -1.51 -3.86
CA ARG A 204 10.44 -1.06 -4.70
C ARG A 204 10.66 0.38 -5.19
N VAL A 205 10.99 1.30 -4.28
CA VAL A 205 11.28 2.69 -4.60
C VAL A 205 12.44 2.79 -5.58
N ARG A 206 13.53 2.05 -5.36
CA ARG A 206 14.66 1.97 -6.28
C ARG A 206 14.22 1.56 -7.69
N ARG A 207 13.42 0.50 -7.83
CA ARG A 207 12.96 0.04 -9.17
C ARG A 207 12.20 1.14 -9.92
N LEU A 208 11.27 1.82 -9.25
CA LEU A 208 10.52 2.93 -9.83
C LEU A 208 11.45 4.10 -10.20
N PHE A 209 12.37 4.47 -9.32
CA PHE A 209 13.27 5.61 -9.55
C PHE A 209 14.26 5.37 -10.67
N VAL A 210 14.79 4.15 -10.83
CA VAL A 210 15.61 3.82 -12.00
C VAL A 210 14.83 4.14 -13.28
N ARG A 211 13.55 3.77 -13.37
CA ARG A 211 12.70 4.11 -14.52
C ARG A 211 12.49 5.61 -14.69
N PHE A 212 12.16 6.32 -13.61
CA PHE A 212 11.96 7.78 -13.66
C PHE A 212 13.21 8.53 -14.15
N LEU A 213 14.38 8.12 -13.66
CA LEU A 213 15.66 8.72 -14.00
C LEU A 213 16.10 8.35 -15.43
N GLU A 214 15.90 7.10 -15.86
CA GLU A 214 16.12 6.67 -17.26
C GLU A 214 15.23 7.46 -18.24
N ASN A 215 13.96 7.69 -17.88
CA ASN A 215 13.02 8.47 -18.68
C ASN A 215 13.49 9.93 -18.80
N ALA A 216 13.86 10.56 -17.69
CA ALA A 216 14.37 11.94 -17.66
C ALA A 216 15.66 12.09 -18.50
N ALA A 217 16.61 11.17 -18.36
CA ALA A 217 17.84 11.15 -19.16
C ALA A 217 17.54 10.98 -20.66
N SER A 218 16.60 10.10 -21.00
CA SER A 218 16.18 9.86 -22.40
C SER A 218 15.53 11.10 -23.01
N GLN A 219 14.67 11.79 -22.27
CA GLN A 219 14.04 13.03 -22.72
C GLN A 219 15.06 14.15 -22.94
N ALA A 220 16.03 14.30 -22.02
CA ALA A 220 17.08 15.31 -22.16
C ALA A 220 17.98 15.09 -23.37
N LYS A 221 18.32 13.83 -23.68
CA LYS A 221 19.05 13.45 -24.90
C LYS A 221 18.28 13.84 -26.17
N GLN A 222 16.96 13.62 -26.19
CA GLN A 222 16.11 14.02 -27.32
C GLN A 222 16.05 15.54 -27.51
N ALA A 223 16.04 16.30 -26.42
CA ALA A 223 15.98 17.75 -26.45
C ALA A 223 17.27 18.44 -26.93
N LYS A 224 18.41 17.73 -27.02
CA LYS A 224 19.77 18.18 -27.43
C LYS A 224 20.38 19.37 -26.67
N SER A 225 19.58 20.15 -25.96
CA SER A 225 19.97 21.33 -25.19
C SER A 225 20.18 21.03 -23.70
N ALA A 226 19.56 19.97 -23.20
CA ALA A 226 19.58 19.59 -21.78
C ALA A 226 20.68 18.58 -21.41
N GLU A 227 21.39 17.99 -22.40
CA GLU A 227 22.39 16.93 -22.17
C GLU A 227 23.57 17.37 -21.27
N LYS A 228 23.83 18.68 -21.19
CA LYS A 228 24.91 19.24 -20.36
C LYS A 228 24.43 19.88 -19.05
N SER A 229 23.15 19.76 -18.69
CA SER A 229 22.67 20.36 -17.45
C SER A 229 23.28 19.70 -16.22
N SER A 230 23.43 20.46 -15.13
CA SER A 230 23.84 19.94 -13.81
C SER A 230 22.92 18.82 -13.35
N TRP A 231 21.62 18.94 -13.64
CA TRP A 231 20.60 17.95 -13.35
C TRP A 231 20.92 16.60 -14.01
N ILE A 232 21.20 16.55 -15.32
CA ILE A 232 21.45 15.27 -16.00
C ILE A 232 22.73 14.60 -15.50
N GLN A 233 23.76 15.37 -15.17
CA GLN A 233 24.96 14.83 -14.51
C GLN A 233 24.64 14.23 -13.13
N ALA A 234 23.75 14.87 -12.36
CA ALA A 234 23.28 14.33 -11.08
C ALA A 234 22.47 13.04 -11.30
N VAL A 235 21.60 12.99 -12.32
CA VAL A 235 20.82 11.81 -12.69
C VAL A 235 21.72 10.63 -13.03
N ASP A 236 22.74 10.81 -13.89
CA ASP A 236 23.68 9.75 -14.28
C ASP A 236 24.47 9.23 -13.07
N LYS A 237 24.87 10.13 -12.16
CA LYS A 237 25.53 9.76 -10.90
C LYS A 237 24.61 8.93 -10.00
N GLU A 238 23.36 9.34 -9.85
CA GLU A 238 22.40 8.63 -9.00
C GLU A 238 22.03 7.26 -9.59
N LEU A 239 21.84 7.15 -10.91
CA LEU A 239 21.63 5.86 -11.58
C LEU A 239 22.79 4.89 -11.30
N SER A 240 24.03 5.39 -11.37
CA SER A 240 25.22 4.60 -11.04
C SER A 240 25.24 4.16 -9.56
N ALA A 241 24.84 5.04 -8.64
CA ALA A 241 24.77 4.73 -7.22
C ALA A 241 23.67 3.70 -6.89
N LEU A 242 22.50 3.81 -7.53
CA LEU A 242 21.41 2.85 -7.40
C LEU A 242 21.78 1.49 -8.01
N ASP A 243 22.61 1.44 -9.05
CA ASP A 243 23.10 0.17 -9.59
C ASP A 243 24.04 -0.53 -8.59
N LEU A 244 24.96 0.23 -7.98
CA LEU A 244 25.94 -0.29 -7.02
C LEU A 244 25.31 -0.74 -5.69
N HIS A 245 24.29 -0.03 -5.21
CA HIS A 245 23.68 -0.26 -3.90
C HIS A 245 22.20 -0.65 -4.01
N ARG A 246 21.90 -1.94 -3.89
CA ARG A 246 20.55 -2.49 -4.15
C ARG A 246 19.47 -2.05 -3.17
N ASP A 247 19.84 -1.73 -1.94
CA ASP A 247 18.91 -1.35 -0.86
C ASP A 247 18.95 0.16 -0.56
N ARG A 248 19.69 0.93 -1.37
CA ARG A 248 19.78 2.40 -1.29
C ARG A 248 18.47 3.06 -1.72
N ILE A 249 18.11 4.13 -1.03
CA ILE A 249 17.02 5.04 -1.39
C ILE A 249 17.56 6.10 -2.36
N PRO A 250 16.79 6.54 -3.36
CA PRO A 250 17.20 7.63 -4.25
C PRO A 250 17.66 8.88 -3.48
N TRP A 251 18.82 9.42 -3.86
CA TRP A 251 19.37 10.66 -3.31
C TRP A 251 19.62 10.60 -1.79
N GLU A 252 20.09 9.46 -1.29
CA GLU A 252 20.32 9.22 0.13
C GLU A 252 21.24 10.27 0.77
N GLU A 253 22.33 10.68 0.10
CA GLU A 253 23.28 11.70 0.60
C GLU A 253 22.78 13.14 0.49
N GLY A 254 21.66 13.38 -0.19
CA GLY A 254 21.13 14.71 -0.39
C GLY A 254 20.47 14.89 -1.75
N LEU A 255 19.40 15.68 -1.74
CA LEU A 255 18.68 16.02 -2.97
C LEU A 255 19.51 16.98 -3.85
N PRO A 256 19.37 16.87 -5.17
CA PRO A 256 19.77 17.93 -6.09
C PRO A 256 19.14 19.27 -5.70
N PRO A 257 19.88 20.40 -5.80
CA PRO A 257 19.40 21.72 -5.37
C PRO A 257 18.02 22.09 -5.94
N GLU A 258 17.76 21.72 -7.19
CA GLU A 258 16.52 21.99 -7.91
C GLU A 258 15.31 21.32 -7.24
N ILE A 259 15.47 20.09 -6.76
CA ILE A 259 14.43 19.35 -6.02
C ILE A 259 14.29 19.90 -4.60
N ASP A 260 15.41 20.14 -3.92
CA ASP A 260 15.39 20.67 -2.54
C ASP A 260 14.67 22.02 -2.48
N GLU A 261 15.01 22.94 -3.39
CA GLU A 261 14.34 24.25 -3.52
C GLU A 261 12.84 24.10 -3.83
N SER A 262 12.45 23.10 -4.61
CA SER A 262 11.04 22.84 -4.95
C SER A 262 10.22 22.38 -3.73
N LEU A 263 10.81 21.56 -2.86
CA LEU A 263 10.13 20.98 -1.69
C LEU A 263 10.21 21.86 -0.43
N ARG A 264 11.26 22.67 -0.30
CA ARG A 264 11.55 23.49 0.90
C ARG A 264 10.38 24.35 1.36
N PRO A 265 9.63 25.05 0.49
CA PRO A 265 8.48 25.86 0.91
C PRO A 265 7.34 25.05 1.54
N PHE A 266 7.27 23.75 1.27
CA PHE A 266 6.19 22.86 1.69
C PHE A 266 6.59 21.96 2.86
N ARG A 267 7.78 22.15 3.45
CA ARG A 267 8.36 21.23 4.45
C ARG A 267 7.41 20.91 5.60
N GLU A 268 6.77 21.92 6.18
CA GLU A 268 5.86 21.73 7.31
C GLU A 268 4.58 20.98 6.92
N GLU A 269 4.01 21.26 5.75
CA GLU A 269 2.81 20.58 5.25
C GLU A 269 3.10 19.13 4.87
N LEU A 270 4.27 18.89 4.26
CA LEU A 270 4.77 17.55 3.98
C LEU A 270 4.93 16.77 5.28
N ASP A 271 5.66 17.30 6.26
CA ASP A 271 5.90 16.61 7.54
C ASP A 271 4.57 16.29 8.26
N ARG A 272 3.64 17.25 8.33
CA ARG A 272 2.32 17.06 8.93
C ARG A 272 1.46 16.03 8.19
N SER A 273 1.61 15.91 6.88
CA SER A 273 0.82 14.98 6.06
C SER A 273 1.38 13.55 6.05
N TYR A 274 2.61 13.34 6.55
CA TYR A 274 3.21 12.02 6.70
C TYR A 274 2.46 11.19 7.76
N ASP A 275 2.24 9.92 7.45
CA ASP A 275 1.61 8.98 8.37
C ASP A 275 2.43 7.68 8.34
N PRO A 276 3.20 7.37 9.39
CA PRO A 276 4.11 6.23 9.39
C PRO A 276 3.37 4.91 9.24
N LEU A 277 2.17 4.76 9.81
CA LEU A 277 1.40 3.51 9.74
C LEU A 277 0.95 3.19 8.31
N MET A 278 0.72 4.24 7.51
CA MET A 278 0.20 4.14 6.16
C MET A 278 1.29 3.94 5.10
N ASN A 279 2.55 4.12 5.45
CA ASN A 279 3.67 4.07 4.52
C ASN A 279 3.69 2.83 3.58
N PRO A 280 3.44 1.59 4.07
CA PRO A 280 3.38 0.42 3.18
C PRO A 280 2.24 0.47 2.16
N VAL A 281 1.11 1.07 2.55
CA VAL A 281 -0.14 1.09 1.78
C VAL A 281 -0.02 2.04 0.58
N GLU A 282 0.85 3.04 0.69
CA GLU A 282 1.10 4.03 -0.38
C GLU A 282 1.72 3.41 -1.63
N PHE A 283 2.38 2.26 -1.49
CA PHE A 283 3.05 1.57 -2.61
C PHE A 283 2.43 0.22 -2.95
N ILE A 284 1.21 -0.07 -2.47
CA ILE A 284 0.51 -1.30 -2.88
C ILE A 284 0.18 -1.19 -4.36
N GLU A 285 0.85 -2.03 -5.14
CA GLU A 285 0.53 -2.31 -6.54
C GLU A 285 -0.58 -3.35 -6.57
N TRP A 286 -1.66 -3.05 -7.27
CA TRP A 286 -2.69 -4.04 -7.57
C TRP A 286 -2.16 -4.91 -8.71
N ASP A 287 -1.60 -6.07 -8.33
CA ASP A 287 -0.94 -6.97 -9.26
C ASP A 287 -1.86 -7.27 -10.45
N GLN A 288 -1.40 -6.90 -11.64
CA GLN A 288 -2.15 -7.01 -12.88
C GLN A 288 -2.01 -8.41 -13.47
N GLN A 289 -2.15 -9.44 -12.63
CA GLN A 289 -2.07 -10.85 -13.01
C GLN A 289 -3.06 -11.27 -14.11
N HIS A 290 -3.84 -10.35 -14.70
CA HIS A 290 -4.76 -10.58 -15.80
C HIS A 290 -4.36 -9.84 -17.10
N ARG A 291 -3.18 -9.19 -17.18
CA ARG A 291 -2.62 -8.66 -18.45
C ARG A 291 -1.62 -9.64 -19.09
N ARG A 292 -2.02 -10.91 -19.25
CA ARG A 292 -1.36 -11.88 -20.12
C ARG A 292 -2.38 -12.49 -21.08
#